data_AF-A0A917WAK4-F1
#
_entry.id   AF-A0A917WAK4-F1
#
_cell.length_a   1.000
_cell.length_b   1.000
_cell.length_c   1.000
_cell.angle_alpha   90.00
_cell.angle_beta   90.00
_cell.angle_gamma   90.00
#
_symmetry.space_group_name_H-M   'P 1'
#
loop_
_entity.id
_entity.type
_entity.pdbx_description
1 polymer ?
#
loop_
_entity_poly.entity_id
_entity_poly.type
_entity_poly.pdbx_seq_one_letter_code
_entity_poly.pdbx_strand_id
1 'polypeptide(L)'
;MTTTDGSRPDGTPGTGARPAGTAVAGHGRPARSATRRRAAGRQDPESGAVAVEFALVLLPLVLILFGIIDFGRVYDQQLGLTAAAREGVRTMAVQNSTAAARSAARAAAPQLSPALTDAQIQISPATCSIGTTVRVTVTYPLSSVSGFFTGLFAGRNLTGTGVMRCGG
;
A
#
# COMPACT_ATOMS: atom_id res chain seq x y z
N MET A 1 -40.63 -26.52 16.57
CA MET A 1 -41.84 -26.89 15.81
C MET A 1 -41.54 -28.21 15.13
N THR A 2 -42.40 -29.17 15.39
CA THR A 2 -42.28 -30.61 15.16
C THR A 2 -42.33 -31.01 13.68
N THR A 3 -41.65 -32.13 13.43
CA THR A 3 -41.77 -33.09 12.33
C THR A 3 -43.18 -33.36 11.83
N THR A 4 -43.31 -33.63 10.52
CA THR A 4 -44.14 -34.70 9.91
C THR A 4 -43.60 -34.91 8.48
N ASP A 5 -43.10 -36.06 8.07
CA ASP A 5 -43.70 -37.42 7.97
C ASP A 5 -44.79 -37.53 6.90
N GLY A 6 -44.75 -38.63 6.13
CA GLY A 6 -45.86 -39.00 5.26
C GLY A 6 -45.49 -39.78 3.99
N SER A 7 -44.85 -40.94 4.12
CA SER A 7 -44.86 -41.99 3.08
C SER A 7 -46.09 -42.87 3.26
N ARG A 8 -46.87 -43.20 2.19
CA ARG A 8 -47.45 -44.55 1.89
C ARG A 8 -48.56 -44.55 0.79
N PRO A 9 -48.99 -45.72 0.25
CA PRO A 9 -48.90 -45.98 -1.20
C PRO A 9 -50.19 -46.55 -1.84
N ASP A 10 -50.00 -47.09 -3.05
CA ASP A 10 -50.64 -48.25 -3.68
C ASP A 10 -52.04 -48.15 -4.31
N GLY A 11 -52.14 -48.74 -5.50
CA GLY A 11 -53.41 -48.99 -6.20
C GLY A 11 -53.32 -49.08 -7.73
N THR A 12 -52.78 -50.17 -8.27
CA THR A 12 -53.12 -50.69 -9.63
C THR A 12 -54.49 -51.41 -9.59
N PRO A 13 -55.12 -51.93 -10.68
CA PRO A 13 -54.70 -52.10 -12.08
C PRO A 13 -55.81 -51.80 -13.15
N GLY A 14 -55.53 -51.99 -14.46
CA GLY A 14 -56.63 -52.13 -15.44
C GLY A 14 -56.32 -51.88 -16.91
N THR A 15 -55.74 -52.90 -17.56
CA THR A 15 -56.05 -53.46 -18.89
C THR A 15 -56.87 -52.63 -19.90
N GLY A 16 -56.27 -52.34 -21.05
CA GLY A 16 -56.98 -51.92 -22.27
C GLY A 16 -56.09 -52.04 -23.50
N ALA A 17 -56.28 -53.10 -24.29
CA ALA A 17 -55.50 -53.41 -25.48
C ALA A 17 -56.21 -53.00 -26.77
N ARG A 18 -55.39 -52.73 -27.81
CA ARG A 18 -55.64 -52.68 -29.27
C ARG A 18 -56.12 -51.33 -29.87
N PRO A 19 -55.93 -51.07 -31.18
CA PRO A 19 -55.22 -51.84 -32.22
C PRO A 19 -54.13 -51.05 -32.98
N ALA A 20 -53.45 -51.78 -33.87
CA ALA A 20 -52.48 -51.33 -34.85
C ALA A 20 -53.04 -50.23 -35.77
N GLY A 21 -52.29 -49.14 -35.89
CA GLY A 21 -52.48 -48.06 -36.85
C GLY A 21 -51.27 -47.97 -37.77
N THR A 22 -51.56 -48.01 -39.06
CA THR A 22 -50.70 -48.03 -40.23
C THR A 22 -49.70 -46.87 -40.32
N ALA A 23 -48.56 -47.18 -40.92
CA ALA A 23 -47.52 -46.24 -41.31
C ALA A 23 -48.04 -45.10 -42.21
N VAL A 24 -47.64 -43.87 -41.89
CA VAL A 24 -47.48 -42.81 -42.89
C VAL A 24 -46.11 -42.19 -42.70
N ALA A 25 -45.23 -42.44 -43.67
CA ALA A 25 -43.99 -41.73 -43.86
C ALA A 25 -44.32 -40.27 -44.22
N GLY A 26 -43.94 -39.33 -43.34
CA GLY A 26 -44.24 -37.92 -43.51
C GLY A 26 -43.04 -37.05 -43.21
N HIS A 27 -42.22 -36.85 -44.25
CA HIS A 27 -41.42 -35.65 -44.51
C HIS A 27 -40.58 -35.09 -43.36
N GLY A 28 -39.29 -35.42 -43.40
CA GLY A 28 -38.25 -34.68 -42.69
C GLY A 28 -38.31 -33.19 -42.99
N ARG A 29 -38.64 -32.40 -41.97
CA ARG A 29 -38.37 -30.97 -41.94
C ARG A 29 -37.06 -30.78 -41.19
N PRO A 30 -36.01 -30.22 -41.81
CA PRO A 30 -34.75 -30.02 -41.12
C PRO A 30 -34.96 -29.10 -39.92
N ALA A 31 -34.41 -29.54 -38.79
CA ALA A 31 -34.25 -28.74 -37.59
C ALA A 31 -33.64 -27.39 -38.00
N ARG A 32 -34.42 -26.32 -37.88
CA ARG A 32 -33.88 -24.97 -37.99
C ARG A 32 -33.02 -24.75 -36.77
N SER A 33 -31.73 -25.02 -36.95
CA SER A 33 -30.65 -24.53 -36.11
C SER A 33 -30.78 -23.02 -36.02
N ALA A 34 -31.43 -22.55 -34.96
CA ALA A 34 -31.34 -21.17 -34.51
C ALA A 34 -29.87 -20.96 -34.14
N THR A 35 -29.09 -20.59 -35.15
CA THR A 35 -27.71 -20.17 -34.99
C THR A 35 -27.82 -18.89 -34.20
N ARG A 36 -27.69 -19.00 -32.87
CA ARG A 36 -27.55 -17.86 -31.97
C ARG A 36 -26.26 -17.19 -32.41
N ARG A 37 -26.38 -16.26 -33.38
CA ARG A 37 -25.33 -15.32 -33.70
C ARG A 37 -25.00 -14.68 -32.37
N ARG A 38 -23.84 -15.03 -31.81
CA ARG A 38 -23.25 -14.27 -30.72
C ARG A 38 -23.20 -12.85 -31.26
N ALA A 39 -24.04 -11.99 -30.71
CA ALA A 39 -23.86 -10.56 -30.85
C ALA A 39 -22.53 -10.27 -30.17
N ALA A 40 -21.44 -10.46 -30.91
CA ALA A 40 -20.17 -9.86 -30.61
C ALA A 40 -20.47 -8.36 -30.67
N GLY A 41 -20.65 -7.75 -29.50
CA GLY A 41 -20.79 -6.32 -29.39
C GLY A 41 -19.66 -5.69 -30.17
N ARG A 42 -19.99 -4.98 -31.25
CA ARG A 42 -19.06 -4.09 -31.92
C ARG A 42 -18.65 -3.07 -30.87
N GLN A 43 -17.45 -3.20 -30.36
CA GLN A 43 -16.84 -2.13 -29.59
C GLN A 43 -16.55 -1.02 -30.60
N ASP A 44 -17.21 0.12 -30.45
CA ASP A 44 -16.96 1.27 -31.31
C ASP A 44 -15.50 1.70 -31.11
N PRO A 45 -14.66 1.69 -32.17
CA PRO A 45 -13.22 1.94 -32.06
C PRO A 45 -12.90 3.34 -31.48
N GLU A 46 -13.82 4.29 -31.62
CA GLU A 46 -13.71 5.64 -31.06
C GLU A 46 -13.76 5.65 -29.52
N SER A 47 -14.48 4.72 -28.90
CA SER A 47 -14.57 4.61 -27.43
C SER A 47 -13.25 4.13 -26.79
N GLY A 48 -12.47 3.33 -27.51
CA GLY A 48 -11.15 2.87 -27.06
C GLY A 48 -10.09 3.96 -27.13
N ALA A 49 -10.15 4.83 -28.14
CA ALA A 49 -9.20 5.93 -28.32
C ALA A 49 -9.28 6.96 -27.19
N VAL A 50 -10.48 7.37 -26.79
CA VAL A 50 -10.71 8.32 -25.70
C VAL A 50 -10.17 7.80 -24.36
N ALA A 51 -10.30 6.49 -24.11
CA ALA A 51 -9.75 5.87 -22.89
C ALA A 51 -8.21 5.94 -22.85
N VAL A 52 -7.55 5.79 -24.00
CA VAL A 52 -6.08 5.88 -24.12
C VAL A 52 -5.61 7.31 -23.95
N GLU A 53 -6.28 8.29 -24.58
CA GLU A 53 -5.97 9.72 -24.42
C GLU A 53 -6.07 10.16 -22.96
N PHE A 54 -7.11 9.71 -22.25
CA PHE A 54 -7.25 9.96 -20.83
C PHE A 54 -6.14 9.30 -20.00
N ALA A 55 -5.78 8.04 -20.31
CA ALA A 55 -4.71 7.34 -19.61
C ALA A 55 -3.34 8.02 -19.76
N LEU A 56 -3.05 8.63 -20.92
CA LEU A 56 -1.81 9.37 -21.16
C LEU A 56 -1.67 10.61 -20.27
N VAL A 57 -2.77 11.23 -19.85
CA VAL A 57 -2.76 12.36 -18.91
C VAL A 57 -2.85 11.89 -17.47
N LEU A 58 -3.69 10.89 -17.20
CA LEU A 58 -3.90 10.37 -15.85
C LEU A 58 -2.63 9.74 -15.27
N LEU A 59 -1.89 8.97 -16.07
CA LEU A 59 -0.70 8.28 -15.59
C LEU A 59 0.36 9.25 -15.02
N PRO A 60 0.84 10.27 -15.76
CA PRO A 60 1.79 11.24 -15.20
C PRO A 60 1.18 12.05 -14.05
N LEU A 61 -0.13 12.35 -14.07
CA LEU A 61 -0.79 13.05 -12.98
C LEU A 61 -0.72 12.26 -11.66
N VAL A 62 -1.01 10.95 -11.71
CA VAL A 62 -0.93 10.06 -10.54
C VAL A 62 0.51 9.91 -10.05
N LEU A 63 1.49 9.83 -10.97
CA LEU A 63 2.91 9.79 -10.62
C LEU A 63 3.36 11.05 -9.88
N ILE A 64 2.97 12.22 -10.37
CA ILE A 64 3.30 13.50 -9.74
C ILE A 64 2.63 13.60 -8.36
N LEU A 65 1.37 13.17 -8.24
CA LEU A 65 0.65 13.19 -6.97
C LEU A 65 1.33 12.33 -5.90
N PHE A 66 1.67 11.07 -6.22
CA PHE A 66 2.41 10.22 -5.29
C PHE A 66 3.80 10.77 -5.00
N GLY A 67 4.46 11.37 -5.99
CA GLY A 67 5.75 12.04 -5.82
C GLY A 67 5.67 13.17 -4.78
N ILE A 68 4.64 14.03 -4.86
CA ILE A 68 4.44 15.12 -3.90
C ILE A 68 4.15 14.58 -2.49
N ILE A 69 3.32 13.54 -2.37
CA ILE A 69 2.95 12.94 -1.07
C ILE A 69 4.19 12.35 -0.39
N ASP A 70 4.97 11.53 -1.09
CA ASP A 70 6.17 10.93 -0.53
C ASP A 70 7.25 11.99 -0.24
N PHE A 71 7.45 12.94 -1.16
CA PHE A 71 8.42 14.02 -0.97
C PHE A 71 8.09 14.87 0.26
N GLY A 72 6.83 15.26 0.43
CA GLY A 72 6.38 16.05 1.59
C GLY A 72 6.69 15.34 2.91
N ARG A 73 6.44 14.03 2.98
CA ARG A 73 6.77 13.23 4.17
C ARG A 73 8.28 13.13 4.40
N VAL A 74 9.06 12.85 3.36
CA VAL A 74 10.53 12.77 3.48
C VAL A 74 11.12 14.10 3.94
N TYR A 75 10.59 15.21 3.44
CA TYR A 75 11.02 16.54 3.85
C TYR A 75 10.70 16.84 5.32
N ASP A 76 9.49 16.51 5.78
CA ASP A 76 9.09 16.63 7.19
C ASP A 76 9.98 15.78 8.12
N GLN A 77 10.31 14.55 7.71
CA GLN A 77 11.28 13.70 8.42
C GLN A 77 12.67 14.36 8.49
N GLN A 78 13.16 14.94 7.38
CA GLN A 78 14.46 15.61 7.35
C GLN A 78 14.52 16.83 8.28
N LEU A 79 13.43 17.60 8.37
CA LEU A 79 13.32 18.71 9.34
C LEU A 79 13.40 18.17 10.78
N GLY A 80 12.68 17.09 11.07
CA GLY A 80 12.73 16.39 12.36
C GLY A 80 14.13 15.92 12.74
N LEU A 81 14.86 15.28 11.83
CA LEU A 81 16.23 14.82 12.09
C LEU A 81 17.20 15.96 12.36
N THR A 82 17.02 17.09 11.67
CA THR A 82 17.82 18.29 11.89
C THR A 82 17.55 18.90 13.26
N ALA A 83 16.28 18.96 13.67
CA ALA A 83 15.90 19.40 15.01
C ALA A 83 16.42 18.44 16.10
N ALA A 84 16.26 17.13 15.91
CA ALA A 84 16.77 16.09 16.80
C ALA A 84 18.29 16.20 17.02
N ALA A 85 19.06 16.37 15.94
CA ALA A 85 20.51 16.50 16.03
C ALA A 85 20.92 17.78 16.79
N ARG A 86 20.22 18.90 16.55
CA ARG A 86 20.47 20.18 17.24
C ARG A 86 20.17 20.12 18.73
N GLU A 87 19.04 19.53 19.12
CA GLU A 87 18.66 19.44 20.53
C GLU A 87 19.51 18.40 21.28
N GLY A 88 19.83 17.28 20.62
CA GLY A 88 20.75 16.29 21.15
C GLY A 88 22.15 16.86 21.38
N VAL A 89 22.71 17.60 20.40
CA VAL A 89 24.06 18.16 20.53
C VAL A 89 24.12 19.29 21.57
N ARG A 90 23.07 20.11 21.69
CA ARG A 90 22.94 21.12 22.75
C ARG A 90 22.95 20.46 24.12
N THR A 91 22.15 19.42 24.29
CA THR A 91 22.06 18.67 25.54
C THR A 91 23.40 18.02 25.89
N MET A 92 24.12 17.45 24.91
CA MET A 92 25.49 16.98 25.13
C MET A 92 26.45 18.09 25.55
N ALA A 93 26.41 19.23 24.87
CA ALA A 93 27.32 20.35 25.10
C ALA A 93 27.20 20.95 26.51
N VAL A 94 25.99 20.92 27.07
CA VAL A 94 25.69 21.50 28.40
C VAL A 94 25.77 20.45 29.51
N GLN A 95 25.16 19.28 29.31
CA GLN A 95 24.97 18.30 30.39
C GLN A 95 26.01 17.17 30.36
N ASN A 96 26.79 17.04 29.27
CA ASN A 96 27.77 15.97 29.10
C ASN A 96 27.20 14.56 29.37
N SER A 97 25.96 14.31 28.94
CA SER A 97 25.24 13.06 29.18
C SER A 97 24.62 12.52 27.90
N THR A 98 25.14 11.38 27.42
CA THR A 98 24.65 10.71 26.21
C THR A 98 23.20 10.27 26.36
N ALA A 99 22.79 9.84 27.56
CA ALA A 99 21.42 9.42 27.81
C ALA A 99 20.44 10.58 27.67
N ALA A 100 20.78 11.74 28.26
CA ALA A 100 19.97 12.95 28.17
C ALA A 100 19.93 13.50 26.73
N ALA A 101 21.05 13.45 26.01
CA ALA A 101 21.08 13.88 24.62
C ALA A 101 20.24 13.00 23.69
N ARG A 102 20.24 11.68 23.90
CA ARG A 102 19.38 10.77 23.13
C ARG A 102 17.90 10.98 23.43
N SER A 103 17.53 11.23 24.69
CA SER A 103 16.13 11.55 25.03
C SER A 103 15.69 12.88 24.43
N ALA A 104 16.53 13.92 24.51
CA ALA A 104 16.33 15.21 23.87
C ALA A 104 16.16 15.08 22.34
N ALA A 105 17.05 14.34 21.67
CA ALA A 105 16.96 14.10 20.24
C ALA A 105 15.65 13.40 19.83
N ARG A 106 15.20 12.39 20.61
CA ARG A 106 13.89 11.74 20.38
C ARG A 106 12.72 12.71 20.57
N ALA A 107 12.76 13.50 21.65
CA ALA A 107 11.68 14.44 21.96
C ALA A 107 11.54 15.55 20.92
N ALA A 108 12.63 15.91 20.23
CA ALA A 108 12.64 16.92 19.17
C ALA A 108 12.16 16.41 17.79
N ALA A 109 11.86 15.11 17.65
CA ALA A 109 11.31 14.54 16.41
C ALA A 109 10.10 13.61 16.65
N PRO A 110 9.02 14.12 17.28
CA PRO A 110 7.84 13.31 17.64
C PRO A 110 7.04 12.81 16.43
N GLN A 111 7.19 13.43 15.27
CA GLN A 111 6.51 13.06 14.03
C GLN A 111 7.07 11.79 13.37
N LEU A 112 8.26 11.34 13.78
CA LEU A 112 8.87 10.12 13.24
C LEU A 112 8.11 8.88 13.72
N SER A 113 7.64 8.08 12.76
CA SER A 113 7.01 6.80 13.00
C SER A 113 7.62 5.75 12.07
N PRO A 114 8.31 4.72 12.61
CA PRO A 114 8.59 4.48 14.03
C PRO A 114 9.45 5.57 14.71
N ALA A 115 9.36 5.65 16.03
CA ALA A 115 10.16 6.60 16.81
C ALA A 115 11.67 6.27 16.73
N LEU A 116 12.51 7.29 16.90
CA LEU A 116 13.97 7.15 16.91
C LEU A 116 14.44 6.23 18.03
N THR A 117 15.43 5.39 17.71
CA THR A 117 16.12 4.48 18.63
C THR A 117 17.52 4.98 18.96
N ASP A 118 18.12 4.45 20.03
CA ASP A 118 19.50 4.80 20.41
C ASP A 118 20.53 4.46 19.32
N ALA A 119 20.34 3.37 18.57
CA ALA A 119 21.22 2.95 17.50
C ALA A 119 21.27 3.98 16.34
N GLN A 120 20.19 4.73 16.16
CA GLN A 120 20.06 5.76 15.14
C GLN A 120 20.71 7.09 15.55
N ILE A 121 21.05 7.27 16.83
CA ILE A 121 21.60 8.52 17.38
C ILE A 121 23.06 8.28 17.78
N GLN A 122 23.96 8.67 16.89
CA GLN A 122 25.40 8.57 17.07
C GLN A 122 25.95 9.87 17.67
N ILE A 123 26.70 9.76 18.76
CA ILE A 123 27.28 10.89 19.48
C ILE A 123 28.79 10.67 19.51
N SER A 124 29.55 11.67 19.04
CA SER A 124 31.01 11.59 19.03
C SER A 124 31.65 12.96 19.25
N PRO A 125 32.60 13.09 20.19
CA PRO A 125 32.94 12.12 21.24
C PRO A 125 31.78 11.86 22.23
N ALA A 126 31.81 10.72 22.94
CA ALA A 126 30.78 10.35 23.93
C ALA A 126 30.84 11.19 25.22
N THR A 127 31.91 11.98 25.38
CA THR A 127 32.11 12.95 26.44
C THR A 127 32.38 14.31 25.84
N CYS A 128 32.04 15.36 26.57
CA CYS A 128 32.13 16.76 26.15
C CYS A 128 33.06 17.50 27.11
N SER A 129 34.33 17.62 26.76
CA SER A 129 35.31 18.40 27.53
C SER A 129 35.31 19.86 27.07
N ILE A 130 35.40 20.81 28.00
CA ILE A 130 35.40 22.25 27.69
C ILE A 130 36.43 22.55 26.58
N GLY A 131 36.02 23.33 25.57
CA GLY A 131 36.87 23.72 24.45
C GLY A 131 36.93 22.71 23.31
N THR A 132 36.40 21.48 23.49
CA THR A 132 36.24 20.50 22.41
C THR A 132 34.91 20.67 21.68
N THR A 133 34.75 20.03 20.52
CA THR A 133 33.48 19.98 19.78
C THR A 133 32.85 18.61 19.89
N VAL A 134 31.55 18.56 20.16
CA VAL A 134 30.74 17.34 20.09
C VAL A 134 29.86 17.36 18.85
N ARG A 135 29.69 16.19 18.22
CA ARG A 135 28.83 15.96 17.06
C ARG A 135 27.76 14.95 17.44
N VAL A 136 26.52 15.26 17.06
CA VAL A 136 25.40 14.32 17.07
C VAL A 136 24.92 14.09 15.64
N THR A 137 24.82 12.84 15.25
CA THR A 137 24.36 12.37 13.93
C THR A 137 23.16 11.47 14.14
N VAL A 138 22.03 11.82 13.55
CA VAL A 138 20.79 11.04 13.61
C VAL A 138 20.52 10.45 12.23
N THR A 139 20.36 9.13 12.15
CA THR A 139 20.15 8.40 10.90
C THR A 139 18.79 7.70 10.90
N TYR A 140 18.02 7.84 9.83
CA TYR A 140 16.67 7.29 9.76
C TYR A 140 16.38 6.65 8.40
N PRO A 141 15.79 5.44 8.34
CA PRO A 141 15.52 4.78 7.09
C PRO A 141 14.42 5.48 6.30
N LEU A 142 14.62 5.60 4.98
CA LEU A 142 13.59 6.08 4.06
C LEU A 142 12.57 4.97 3.79
N SER A 143 11.30 5.37 3.76
CA SER A 143 10.18 4.49 3.42
C SER A 143 9.17 5.24 2.56
N SER A 144 8.65 4.61 1.51
CA SER A 144 7.55 5.17 0.73
C SER A 144 6.21 4.82 1.37
N VAL A 145 5.31 5.79 1.44
CA VAL A 145 3.92 5.60 1.91
C VAL A 145 3.00 5.19 0.78
N SER A 146 3.18 5.78 -0.41
CA SER A 146 2.38 5.41 -1.58
C SER A 146 2.69 4.01 -2.09
N GLY A 147 3.82 3.44 -1.68
CA GLY A 147 4.34 2.16 -2.19
C GLY A 147 5.03 2.31 -3.55
N PHE A 148 4.72 3.36 -4.31
CA PHE A 148 5.23 3.59 -5.66
C PHE A 148 6.75 3.75 -5.71
N PHE A 149 7.32 4.42 -4.70
CA PHE A 149 8.76 4.68 -4.62
C PHE A 149 9.50 3.74 -3.67
N THR A 150 8.88 2.62 -3.26
CA THR A 150 9.51 1.67 -2.31
C THR A 150 10.87 1.20 -2.82
N GLY A 151 10.98 0.82 -4.09
CA GLY A 151 12.26 0.38 -4.67
C GLY A 151 13.31 1.50 -4.75
N LEU A 152 12.88 2.75 -4.93
CA LEU A 152 13.77 3.91 -5.00
C LEU A 152 14.34 4.30 -3.61
N PHE A 153 13.56 4.03 -2.56
CA PHE A 153 13.91 4.38 -1.17
C PHE A 153 14.49 3.21 -0.37
N ALA A 154 14.31 1.97 -0.85
CA ALA A 154 14.82 0.78 -0.20
C ALA A 154 16.32 0.89 0.10
N GLY A 155 16.67 0.68 1.38
CA GLY A 155 18.06 0.71 1.85
C GLY A 155 18.70 2.10 1.93
N ARG A 156 17.96 3.18 1.67
CA ARG A 156 18.48 4.56 1.79
C ARG A 156 18.08 5.18 3.11
N ASN A 157 18.95 6.03 3.65
CA ASN A 157 18.75 6.69 4.93
C ASN A 157 18.79 8.22 4.77
N LEU A 158 17.99 8.91 5.59
CA LEU A 158 18.12 10.33 5.87
C LEU A 158 19.10 10.53 7.02
N THR A 159 19.78 11.68 7.03
CA THR A 159 20.74 12.01 8.09
C THR A 159 20.59 13.47 8.51
N GLY A 160 20.50 13.70 9.83
CA GLY A 160 20.59 15.02 10.46
C GLY A 160 21.88 15.11 11.27
N THR A 161 22.63 16.20 11.15
CA THR A 161 23.86 16.40 11.92
C THR A 161 23.85 17.74 12.65
N GLY A 162 24.35 17.73 13.88
CA GLY A 162 24.52 18.91 14.73
C GLY A 162 25.91 18.88 15.36
N VAL A 163 26.59 20.02 15.39
CA VAL A 163 27.90 20.19 16.01
C VAL A 163 27.87 21.41 16.91
N MET A 164 28.37 21.29 18.14
CA MET A 164 28.52 22.40 19.08
C MET A 164 29.84 22.28 19.85
N ARG A 165 30.34 23.41 20.36
CA ARG A 165 31.45 23.41 21.32
C ARG A 165 30.93 23.10 22.72
N CYS A 166 31.70 22.30 23.45
CA CYS A 166 31.47 21.97 24.84
C CYS A 166 31.92 23.13 25.74
N GLY A 167 31.15 23.40 26.80
CA GLY A 167 31.49 24.42 27.79
C GLY A 167 31.23 25.86 27.34
N GLY A 168 30.22 26.05 26.48
CA GLY A 168 29.69 27.38 26.16
C GLY A 168 29.02 28.05 27.34
#